data_AF-A0A0F9G1Y5-F1
#
_entry.id   AF-A0A0F9G1Y5-F1
#
_cell.length_a   1.000
_cell.length_b   1.000
_cell.length_c   1.000
_cell.angle_alpha   90.00
_cell.angle_beta   90.00
_cell.angle_gamma   90.00
#
_symmetry.space_group_name_H-M   'P 1'
#
loop_
_entity.id
_entity.type
_entity.pdbx_description
1 polymer ?
#
loop_
_entity_poly.entity_id
_entity_poly.type
_entity_poly.pdbx_seq_one_letter_code
_entity_poly.pdbx_strand_id
1 'polypeptide(L)' 'MKIKTIIRQTRRDFQALYECEHCGDVVQKNGYDDTNFHHNVIPNMICHRCGQIADDNYRPLETKYPAGMVI' A
#
# COMPACT_ATOMS: atom_id res chain seq x y z
N MET A 1 4.46 5.88 2.46
CA MET A 1 3.54 5.07 3.31
C MET A 1 3.88 3.59 3.16
N LYS A 2 3.53 2.73 4.13
CA LYS A 2 3.62 1.26 3.98
C LYS A 2 2.32 0.56 4.34
N ILE A 3 2.06 -0.61 3.76
CA ILE A 3 0.94 -1.46 4.21
C ILE A 3 1.32 -2.08 5.56
N LYS A 4 0.53 -1.78 6.59
CA LYS A 4 0.62 -2.41 7.90
C LYS A 4 -0.17 -3.70 7.97
N THR A 5 -1.42 -3.67 7.48
CA THR A 5 -2.33 -4.81 7.52
C THR A 5 -3.40 -4.67 6.44
N ILE A 6 -3.66 -5.75 5.70
CA ILE A 6 -4.80 -5.84 4.78
C ILE A 6 -6.02 -6.30 5.58
N ILE A 7 -7.06 -5.48 5.65
CA ILE A 7 -8.29 -5.75 6.42
C ILE A 7 -9.22 -6.68 5.64
N ARG A 8 -9.45 -6.36 4.37
CA ARG A 8 -10.27 -7.18 3.47
C ARG A 8 -9.68 -7.11 2.07
N GLN A 9 -9.85 -8.19 1.32
CA GLN A 9 -9.53 -8.22 -0.10
C GLN A 9 -10.68 -8.91 -0.84
N THR A 10 -11.10 -8.32 -1.95
CA THR A 10 -12.13 -8.86 -2.84
C THR A 10 -11.62 -8.72 -4.27
N ARG A 11 -11.29 -9.85 -4.90
CA ARG A 11 -10.55 -9.87 -6.18
C ARG A 11 -9.24 -9.09 -6.07
N ARG A 12 -9.02 -8.11 -6.94
CA ARG A 12 -7.84 -7.22 -6.94
C ARG A 12 -8.02 -6.03 -6.01
N ASP A 13 -9.24 -5.64 -5.65
CA ASP A 13 -9.44 -4.54 -4.72
C ASP A 13 -9.22 -5.00 -3.28
N PHE A 14 -8.46 -4.25 -2.50
CA PHE A 14 -8.28 -4.50 -1.09
C PHE A 14 -8.44 -3.23 -0.26
N GLN A 15 -8.74 -3.41 1.02
CA GLN A 15 -8.69 -2.35 2.00
C GLN A 15 -7.57 -2.66 2.98
N ALA A 16 -6.68 -1.71 3.18
CA ALA A 16 -5.54 -1.85 4.06
C ALA A 16 -5.39 -0.64 4.99
N LEU A 17 -4.76 -0.91 6.12
CA LEU A 17 -4.18 0.09 6.99
C LEU A 17 -2.79 0.41 6.45
N TYR A 18 -2.59 1.67 6.07
CA TYR A 18 -1.31 2.20 5.68
C TYR A 18 -0.71 2.96 6.84
N GLU A 19 0.53 2.64 7.21
CA GLU A 19 1.27 3.30 8.26
C GLU A 19 2.38 4.16 7.65
N CYS A 20 2.54 5.38 8.14
CA CYS A 20 3.67 6.23 7.80
C CYS A 20 4.88 5.79 8.64
N GLU A 21 6.00 5.51 7.97
CA GLU A 21 7.24 5.09 8.66
C GLU A 21 7.92 6.24 9.42
N HIS A 22 7.62 7.50 9.06
CA HIS A 22 8.25 8.68 9.67
C HIS A 22 7.52 9.15 10.94
N CYS A 23 6.19 9.20 10.91
CA CYS A 23 5.38 9.74 12.02
C CYS A 23 4.50 8.71 12.72
N GLY A 24 4.45 7.46 12.23
CA GLY A 24 3.61 6.39 12.80
C GLY A 24 2.12 6.57 12.53
N ASP A 25 1.72 7.51 11.68
CA ASP A 25 0.31 7.76 11.38
C ASP A 25 -0.29 6.62 10.57
N VAL A 26 -1.43 6.10 11.01
CA VAL A 26 -2.12 4.98 10.37
C VAL A 26 -3.40 5.47 9.72
N VAL A 27 -3.55 5.23 8.42
CA VAL A 27 -4.74 5.58 7.64
C VAL A 27 -5.32 4.36 6.98
N GLN A 28 -6.65 4.23 7.03
CA GLN A 28 -7.36 3.20 6.30
C GLN A 28 -7.68 3.70 4.91
N LYS A 29 -7.20 3.00 3.87
CA LYS A 29 -7.52 3.32 2.47
C LYS A 29 -7.73 2.04 1.66
N ASN A 30 -8.38 2.20 0.52
CA ASN A 30 -8.49 1.14 -0.47
C ASN A 30 -7.20 1.13 -1.31
N GLY A 31 -6.82 -0.05 -1.78
CA GLY A 31 -5.70 -0.28 -2.67
C GLY A 31 -6.06 -1.31 -3.74
N TYR A 32 -5.19 -1.41 -4.73
CA TYR A 32 -5.36 -2.35 -5.82
C TYR A 32 -4.18 -3.33 -5.86
N ASP A 33 -4.49 -4.62 -5.95
CA ASP A 33 -3.54 -5.72 -5.87
C ASP A 33 -2.89 -5.95 -7.23
N ASP A 34 -2.06 -4.99 -7.63
CA ASP A 34 -1.14 -5.11 -8.76
C ASP A 34 0.27 -4.62 -8.41
N THR A 35 1.23 -4.97 -9.25
CA THR A 35 2.64 -4.62 -9.05
C THR A 35 2.87 -3.11 -9.12
N ASN A 36 2.14 -2.40 -9.99
CA ASN A 36 2.31 -0.96 -10.15
C ASN A 36 1.86 -0.19 -8.90
N PHE A 37 0.75 -0.60 -8.30
CA PHE A 37 0.21 0.00 -7.10
C PHE A 37 1.16 -0.23 -5.93
N HIS A 38 1.63 -1.47 -5.76
CA HIS A 38 2.57 -1.81 -4.69
C HIS A 38 3.91 -1.10 -4.83
N HIS A 39 4.50 -1.06 -6.03
CA HIS A 39 5.84 -0.52 -6.24
C HIS A 39 5.89 0.99 -6.49
N ASN A 40 4.85 1.58 -7.11
CA ASN A 40 4.86 2.98 -7.50
C ASN A 40 3.87 3.81 -6.69
N VAL A 41 2.65 3.32 -6.44
CA VAL A 41 1.62 4.16 -5.80
C VAL A 41 1.83 4.26 -4.30
N ILE A 42 1.94 3.14 -3.59
CA ILE A 42 2.08 3.12 -2.12
C ILE A 42 3.30 3.91 -1.61
N PRO A 43 4.51 3.78 -2.19
CA PRO A 43 5.64 4.57 -1.71
C PRO A 43 5.44 6.05 -1.97
N ASN A 44 4.88 6.43 -3.12
CA ASN A 44 4.60 7.83 -3.48
C ASN A 44 3.36 8.43 -2.78
N MET A 45 2.64 7.68 -1.94
CA MET A 45 1.54 8.24 -1.15
C MET A 45 2.07 9.22 -0.10
N ILE A 46 1.62 10.47 -0.20
CA ILE A 46 1.93 11.54 0.74
C ILE A 46 1.13 11.32 2.03
N CYS A 47 1.81 11.31 3.18
CA CYS A 47 1.16 11.31 4.48
C CYS A 47 0.50 12.67 4.75
N HIS A 48 -0.79 12.69 5.08
CA HIS A 48 -1.51 13.94 5.38
C HIS A 48 -1.05 14.62 6.68
N ARG A 49 -0.38 13.88 7.59
CA ARG A 49 0.10 14.40 8.88
C ARG A 49 1.49 15.03 8.81
N CYS A 50 2.45 14.41 8.13
CA CYS A 50 3.83 14.92 8.05
C CYS A 50 4.22 15.42 6.65
N GLY A 51 3.40 15.18 5.62
CA GLY A 51 3.71 15.54 4.23
C GLY A 51 4.79 14.69 3.57
N GLN A 52 5.32 13.68 4.26
CA GLN A 52 6.38 12.81 3.75
C GLN A 52 5.82 11.57 3.06
N ILE A 53 6.56 11.06 2.08
CA ILE A 53 6.30 9.82 1.35
C ILE A 53 7.02 8.64 2.02
N ALA A 54 7.00 7.43 1.45
CA ALA A 54 7.87 6.36 1.96
C ALA A 54 9.35 6.67 1.65
N ASP A 55 10.25 6.13 2.47
CA ASP A 55 11.68 6.16 2.22
C ASP A 55 12.04 5.33 0.98
N ASP A 56 13.18 5.60 0.34
CA ASP A 56 13.66 4.82 -0.83
C ASP A 56 13.89 3.34 -0.49
N ASN A 57 14.04 3.01 0.79
CA ASN A 57 14.13 1.62 1.28
C ASN A 57 12.77 0.91 1.41
N TYR A 58 11.70 1.49 0.87
CA TYR A 58 10.36 0.90 0.90
C TYR A 58 10.37 -0.50 0.27
N ARG A 59 10.05 -1.51 1.08
CA ARG A 59 9.83 -2.88 0.61
C ARG A 59 8.35 -3.09 0.29
N PRO A 60 7.97 -3.13 -1.00
CA PRO A 60 6.60 -3.48 -1.37
C PRO A 60 6.29 -4.91 -0.91
N LEU A 61 5.06 -5.12 -0.43
CA LEU A 61 4.54 -6.47 -0.27
C LEU A 61 4.28 -7.06 -1.65
N GLU A 62 4.53 -8.36 -1.81
CA GLU A 62 4.15 -9.06 -3.04
C GLU A 62 2.63 -9.15 -3.17
N THR A 63 2.15 -9.03 -4.40
CA THR A 63 0.73 -9.14 -4.72
C THR A 63 0.23 -10.54 -4.42
N LYS A 64 -0.98 -10.67 -3.87
CA LYS A 64 -1.57 -11.98 -3.56
C LYS A 64 -1.84 -12.80 -4.82
N TYR A 65 -2.20 -12.14 -5.92
CA TYR A 65 -2.44 -12.77 -7.20
C TYR A 65 -1.36 -12.39 -8.22
N PRO A 66 -0.78 -13.36 -8.94
CA PRO A 66 0.23 -13.07 -9.95
C PRO A 66 -0.33 -12.26 -11.12
N ALA A 67 0.56 -11.49 -11.77
CA ALA A 67 0.23 -10.73 -12.96
C ALA A 67 -0.37 -11.63 -14.05
N GLY A 68 -1.50 -11.24 -14.63
CA GLY A 68 -2.22 -12.01 -15.65
C GLY A 68 -3.27 -13.01 -15.12
N MET A 69 -3.39 -13.22 -13.80
CA MET A 69 -4.45 -14.07 -13.24
C MET A 69 -5.81 -13.35 -13.25
N VAL A 70 -6.82 -14.00 -13.83
CA VAL A 70 -8.23 -13.52 -13.80
C VAL A 70 -8.93 -14.14 -12.58
N ILE A 71 -9.62 -13.31 -11.79
CA ILE A 71 -10.24 -13.66 -10.48
C ILE A 71 -11.69 -13.18 -10.43
#